data_AF-A0A371Q7P6-F1
#
_entry.id   AF-A0A371Q7P6-F1
#
_cell.length_a   1.000
_cell.length_b   1.000
_cell.length_c   1.000
_cell.angle_alpha   90.00
_cell.angle_beta   90.00
_cell.angle_gamma   90.00
#
_symmetry.space_group_name_H-M   'P 1'
#
loop_
_entity.id
_entity.type
_entity.pdbx_description
1 polymer ?
#
loop_
_entity_poly.entity_id
_entity_poly.type
_entity_poly.pdbx_seq_one_letter_code
_entity_poly.pdbx_strand_id
1 'polypeptide(L)'
;MAVCSVAAAPAAQAVEPTLVTCSEKALVDAVKAANLAGGGNLILAPFCTYSLTSAHSSGGAGGPAGLPNITTPISMTGLATDITRAPGVAPFRIIEVDGPSQNPEAHGQLTLTTVGISRGDAGIGVGGGIANLGGTVTATSASIHNNSAAYGGGIYSDTALTLVATGVKDNTAGVDGGGIYKNAGSVVLLADMFSGNTPNTCGANPPALPDC
;
A
#
# COMPACT_ATOMS: atom_id res chain seq x y z
N MET A 1 38.52 8.74 -36.17
CA MET A 1 37.05 8.84 -36.14
C MET A 1 36.51 7.62 -35.42
N ALA A 2 36.15 7.74 -34.14
CA ALA A 2 35.53 6.66 -33.39
C ALA A 2 34.02 6.73 -33.60
N VAL A 3 33.43 5.66 -34.14
CA VAL A 3 31.98 5.57 -34.34
C VAL A 3 31.37 5.18 -33.00
N CYS A 4 30.60 6.10 -32.43
CA CYS A 4 29.83 5.87 -31.22
C CYS A 4 28.62 4.99 -31.59
N SER A 5 28.66 3.71 -31.21
CA SER A 5 27.51 2.82 -31.33
C SER A 5 26.52 3.17 -30.23
N VAL A 6 25.38 3.76 -30.60
CA VAL A 6 24.26 3.94 -29.69
C VAL A 6 23.52 2.60 -29.65
N ALA A 7 23.75 1.83 -28.59
CA ALA A 7 22.93 0.66 -28.31
C ALA A 7 21.49 1.14 -28.12
N ALA A 8 20.57 0.62 -28.94
CA ALA A 8 19.15 0.86 -28.77
C ALA A 8 18.75 0.40 -27.36
N ALA A 9 18.15 1.30 -26.58
CA ALA A 9 17.53 0.92 -25.32
C ALA A 9 16.52 -0.20 -25.62
N PRO A 10 16.53 -1.31 -24.85
CA PRO A 10 15.55 -2.36 -25.04
C PRO A 10 14.17 -1.74 -24.92
N ALA A 11 13.32 -1.96 -25.93
CA ALA A 11 11.93 -1.55 -25.87
C ALA A 11 11.32 -2.17 -24.61
N ALA A 12 10.81 -1.34 -23.71
CA ALA A 12 10.08 -1.81 -22.55
C ALA A 12 8.96 -2.72 -23.04
N GLN A 13 9.05 -4.03 -22.79
CA GLN A 13 7.94 -4.94 -23.03
C GLN A 13 6.76 -4.41 -22.20
N ALA A 14 5.70 -3.96 -22.89
CA ALA A 14 4.45 -3.64 -22.23
C ALA A 14 3.90 -4.94 -21.64
N VAL A 15 4.05 -5.12 -20.32
CA VAL A 15 3.44 -6.24 -19.60
C VAL A 15 1.94 -6.08 -19.72
N GLU A 16 1.28 -7.05 -20.35
CA GLU A 16 -0.18 -7.00 -20.51
C GLU A 16 -0.87 -6.92 -19.15
N PRO A 17 -1.91 -6.07 -19.01
CA PRO A 17 -2.62 -5.93 -17.75
C PRO A 17 -3.33 -7.25 -17.40
N THR A 18 -3.13 -7.71 -16.17
CA THR A 18 -3.81 -8.89 -15.62
C THR A 18 -5.16 -8.49 -15.06
N LEU A 19 -6.25 -9.06 -15.60
CA LEU A 19 -7.59 -8.88 -15.06
C LEU A 19 -7.79 -9.75 -13.82
N VAL A 20 -8.21 -9.15 -12.71
CA VAL A 20 -8.41 -9.84 -11.44
C VAL A 20 -9.91 -9.95 -11.17
N THR A 21 -10.46 -11.17 -11.15
CA THR A 21 -11.87 -11.39 -10.82
C THR A 21 -12.15 -11.10 -9.33
N CYS A 22 -13.40 -10.76 -8.98
CA CYS A 22 -13.78 -10.32 -7.63
C CYS A 22 -13.77 -11.47 -6.60
N SER A 23 -12.57 -11.90 -6.17
CA SER A 23 -12.40 -12.89 -5.10
C SER A 23 -11.04 -12.73 -4.42
N GLU A 24 -10.95 -13.10 -3.13
CA GLU A 24 -9.67 -13.13 -2.39
C GLU A 24 -8.63 -13.96 -3.13
N LYS A 25 -9.00 -15.19 -3.54
CA LYS A 25 -8.06 -16.10 -4.22
C LYS A 25 -7.48 -15.49 -5.50
N ALA A 26 -8.32 -14.88 -6.33
CA ALA A 26 -7.86 -14.28 -7.58
C ALA A 26 -6.89 -13.12 -7.33
N LEU A 27 -7.16 -12.26 -6.34
CA LEU A 27 -6.28 -11.15 -5.98
C LEU A 27 -4.94 -11.65 -5.44
N VAL A 28 -4.97 -12.61 -4.52
CA VAL A 28 -3.76 -13.21 -3.94
C VAL A 28 -2.91 -13.88 -5.03
N ASP A 29 -3.53 -14.67 -5.91
CA ASP A 29 -2.82 -15.36 -7.00
C ASP A 29 -2.21 -14.36 -7.99
N ALA A 30 -2.92 -13.27 -8.30
CA ALA A 30 -2.42 -12.21 -9.17
C ALA A 30 -1.20 -11.49 -8.58
N VAL A 31 -1.20 -11.19 -7.28
CA VAL A 31 -0.04 -10.59 -6.60
C VAL A 31 1.15 -11.56 -6.58
N LYS A 32 0.92 -12.85 -6.29
CA LYS A 32 2.00 -13.88 -6.36
C LYS A 32 2.59 -13.97 -7.76
N ALA A 33 1.74 -14.01 -8.79
CA ALA A 33 2.16 -14.08 -10.17
C ALA A 33 2.98 -12.85 -10.59
N ALA A 34 2.53 -11.64 -10.20
CA ALA A 34 3.25 -10.40 -10.48
C ALA A 34 4.63 -10.38 -9.80
N ASN A 35 4.71 -10.77 -8.52
CA ASN A 35 6.01 -10.89 -7.83
C ASN A 35 6.95 -11.90 -8.51
N LEU A 36 6.42 -13.05 -8.95
CA LEU A 36 7.23 -14.05 -9.67
C LEU A 36 7.70 -13.56 -11.04
N ALA A 37 6.91 -12.71 -11.70
CA ALA A 37 7.22 -12.13 -13.00
C ALA A 37 8.19 -10.93 -12.94
N GLY A 38 8.56 -10.48 -11.73
CA GLY A 38 9.37 -9.27 -11.55
C GLY A 38 8.57 -7.96 -11.57
N GLY A 39 7.24 -8.04 -11.51
CA GLY A 39 6.30 -6.92 -11.49
C GLY A 39 5.03 -7.19 -12.28
N GLY A 40 4.04 -6.31 -12.17
CA GLY A 40 2.80 -6.48 -12.92
C GLY A 40 1.79 -5.34 -12.79
N ASN A 41 0.92 -5.23 -13.79
CA ASN A 41 -0.20 -4.30 -13.81
C ASN A 41 -1.50 -5.08 -13.60
N LEU A 42 -2.15 -4.88 -12.46
CA LEU A 42 -3.38 -5.56 -12.07
C LEU A 42 -4.57 -4.61 -12.28
N ILE A 43 -5.55 -5.06 -13.07
CA ILE A 43 -6.84 -4.38 -13.21
C ILE A 43 -7.84 -5.13 -12.35
N LEU A 44 -8.27 -4.48 -11.28
CA LEU A 44 -9.20 -5.03 -10.33
C LEU A 44 -10.63 -4.91 -10.85
N ALA A 45 -11.48 -5.85 -10.44
CA ALA A 45 -12.89 -5.83 -10.80
C ALA A 45 -13.55 -4.52 -10.34
N PRO A 46 -14.28 -3.81 -11.21
CA PRO A 46 -14.97 -2.58 -10.85
C PRO A 46 -16.12 -2.89 -9.88
N PHE A 47 -16.42 -1.94 -8.98
CA PHE A 47 -17.48 -2.05 -7.96
C PHE A 47 -17.35 -3.27 -7.05
N CYS A 48 -16.14 -3.82 -6.91
CA CYS A 48 -15.86 -5.03 -6.15
C CYS A 48 -15.29 -4.70 -4.77
N THR A 49 -15.70 -5.47 -3.76
CA THR A 49 -15.03 -5.56 -2.47
C THR A 49 -14.29 -6.89 -2.37
N TYR A 50 -12.95 -6.84 -2.43
CA TYR A 50 -12.08 -7.98 -2.15
C TYR A 50 -11.97 -8.16 -0.64
N SER A 51 -12.77 -9.07 -0.08
CA SER A 51 -12.74 -9.38 1.34
C SER A 51 -11.69 -10.45 1.65
N LEU A 52 -10.60 -10.05 2.31
CA LEU A 52 -9.52 -10.93 2.73
C LEU A 52 -9.91 -11.61 4.04
N THR A 53 -9.92 -12.94 4.05
CA THR A 53 -10.35 -13.74 5.21
C THR A 53 -9.18 -14.31 6.01
N SER A 54 -7.97 -14.29 5.44
CA SER A 54 -6.75 -14.81 6.07
C SER A 54 -5.52 -14.01 5.67
N ALA A 55 -4.44 -14.17 6.42
CA ALA A 55 -3.14 -13.62 6.05
C ALA A 55 -2.45 -14.50 5.01
N HIS A 56 -1.83 -13.87 4.02
CA HIS A 56 -1.08 -14.52 2.93
C HIS A 56 0.42 -14.21 2.97
N SER A 57 0.87 -13.55 4.03
CA SER A 57 2.27 -13.48 4.45
C SER A 57 2.37 -13.52 5.97
N SER A 58 3.50 -14.00 6.49
CA SER A 58 3.85 -13.85 7.91
C SER A 58 4.16 -12.39 8.27
N GLY A 59 4.49 -11.57 7.26
CA GLY A 59 5.00 -10.21 7.38
C GLY A 59 6.35 -10.12 8.11
N GLY A 60 7.01 -8.97 7.96
CA GLY A 60 8.23 -8.61 8.68
C GLY A 60 7.95 -8.12 10.11
N ALA A 61 8.76 -7.17 10.60
CA ALA A 61 8.61 -6.56 11.93
C ALA A 61 7.23 -5.94 12.21
N GLY A 62 6.37 -5.80 11.20
CA GLY A 62 5.00 -5.33 11.32
C GLY A 62 3.96 -6.41 11.68
N GLY A 63 4.22 -7.69 11.44
CA GLY A 63 3.26 -8.81 11.58
C GLY A 63 2.51 -9.16 10.28
N PRO A 64 1.54 -10.09 10.28
CA PRO A 64 0.96 -10.67 9.06
C PRO A 64 0.26 -9.65 8.15
N ALA A 65 0.23 -9.95 6.84
CA ALA A 65 -0.52 -9.18 5.84
C ALA A 65 -1.52 -10.06 5.07
N GLY A 66 -2.64 -9.46 4.70
CA GLY A 66 -3.72 -10.08 3.94
C GLY A 66 -3.35 -10.33 2.47
N LEU A 67 -2.42 -9.57 1.91
CA LEU A 67 -1.81 -9.89 0.62
C LEU A 67 -0.40 -10.46 0.81
N PRO A 68 0.10 -11.26 -0.16
CA PRO A 68 1.53 -11.53 -0.23
C PRO A 68 2.31 -10.21 -0.25
N ASN A 69 3.48 -10.18 0.41
CA ASN A 69 4.33 -8.99 0.44
C ASN A 69 4.66 -8.53 -0.99
N ILE A 70 4.56 -7.23 -1.24
CA ILE A 70 4.91 -6.63 -2.52
C ILE A 70 6.44 -6.50 -2.54
N THR A 71 7.12 -7.35 -3.30
CA THR A 71 8.58 -7.38 -3.41
C THR A 71 9.10 -6.87 -4.76
N THR A 72 8.18 -6.63 -5.69
CA THR A 72 8.43 -6.14 -7.05
C THR A 72 7.50 -4.97 -7.38
N PRO A 73 7.69 -4.27 -8.51
CA PRO A 73 6.78 -3.21 -8.93
C PRO A 73 5.41 -3.73 -9.33
N ILE A 74 4.38 -3.43 -8.53
CA ILE A 74 2.99 -3.81 -8.78
C ILE A 74 2.10 -2.56 -8.82
N SER A 75 1.37 -2.42 -9.92
CA SER A 75 0.32 -1.40 -10.06
C SER A 75 -1.05 -2.07 -9.93
N MET A 76 -1.95 -1.48 -9.14
CA MET A 76 -3.34 -1.90 -9.00
C MET A 76 -4.27 -0.75 -9.39
N THR A 77 -5.12 -0.98 -10.39
CA THR A 77 -6.12 -0.02 -10.82
C THR A 77 -7.51 -0.57 -10.55
N GLY A 78 -8.34 0.19 -9.84
CA GLY A 78 -9.72 -0.15 -9.53
C GLY A 78 -10.72 0.89 -10.04
N LEU A 79 -12.01 0.64 -9.87
CA LEU A 79 -13.07 1.63 -10.06
C LEU A 79 -14.15 1.36 -9.02
N ALA A 80 -14.23 2.20 -8.00
CA ALA A 80 -15.04 1.91 -6.81
C ALA A 80 -14.74 0.51 -6.24
N THR A 81 -13.47 0.14 -6.26
CA THR A 81 -12.97 -1.15 -5.77
C THR A 81 -12.39 -0.97 -4.39
N ASP A 82 -12.68 -1.88 -3.46
CA ASP A 82 -12.12 -1.86 -2.09
C ASP A 82 -11.45 -3.20 -1.77
N ILE A 83 -10.26 -3.17 -1.18
CA ILE A 83 -9.58 -4.33 -0.62
C ILE A 83 -9.67 -4.21 0.89
N THR A 84 -10.38 -5.14 1.52
CA THR A 84 -10.79 -5.02 2.91
C THR A 84 -10.50 -6.26 3.71
N ARG A 85 -10.17 -6.10 4.99
CA ARG A 85 -10.15 -7.21 5.94
C ARG A 85 -11.59 -7.61 6.29
N ALA A 86 -11.89 -8.90 6.19
CA ALA A 86 -13.19 -9.43 6.59
C ALA A 86 -13.46 -9.19 8.10
N PRO A 87 -14.72 -8.97 8.51
CA PRO A 87 -15.06 -8.86 9.92
C PRO A 87 -14.90 -10.22 10.64
N GLY A 88 -14.45 -10.20 11.90
CA GLY A 88 -14.39 -11.39 12.75
C GLY A 88 -13.25 -12.36 12.47
N VAL A 89 -12.38 -12.07 11.48
CA VAL A 89 -11.16 -12.87 11.24
C VAL A 89 -9.99 -12.39 12.09
N ALA A 90 -8.89 -13.15 12.10
CA ALA A 90 -7.66 -12.76 12.80
C ALA A 90 -7.12 -11.40 12.30
N PRO A 91 -6.44 -10.61 13.15
CA PRO A 91 -5.85 -9.33 12.74
C PRO A 91 -4.70 -9.54 11.75
N PHE A 92 -4.72 -8.74 10.68
CA PHE A 92 -3.62 -8.55 9.73
C PHE A 92 -3.78 -7.20 9.02
N ARG A 93 -2.66 -6.61 8.58
CA ARG A 93 -2.70 -5.45 7.69
C ARG A 93 -3.16 -5.84 6.30
N ILE A 94 -3.59 -4.90 5.46
CA ILE A 94 -3.98 -5.26 4.08
C ILE A 94 -2.74 -5.51 3.21
N ILE A 95 -1.80 -4.56 3.17
CA ILE A 95 -0.64 -4.59 2.28
C ILE A 95 0.66 -4.34 3.04
N GLU A 96 1.68 -5.14 2.73
CA GLU A 96 3.07 -4.89 3.09
C GLU A 96 3.89 -4.69 1.82
N VAL A 97 4.70 -3.64 1.77
CA VAL A 97 5.62 -3.34 0.68
C VAL A 97 7.04 -3.44 1.20
N ASP A 98 7.75 -4.47 0.74
CA ASP A 98 9.11 -4.77 1.19
C ASP A 98 10.13 -4.08 0.29
N GLY A 99 11.18 -3.54 0.90
CA GLY A 99 12.37 -3.16 0.17
C GLY A 99 13.66 -3.54 0.90
N PRO A 100 14.81 -2.99 0.46
CA PRO A 100 16.12 -3.47 0.85
C PRO A 100 16.41 -3.42 2.36
N SER A 101 15.71 -2.57 3.11
CA SER A 101 15.85 -2.45 4.56
C SER A 101 15.26 -3.63 5.35
N GLN A 102 14.31 -4.37 4.78
CA GLN A 102 13.75 -5.60 5.38
C GLN A 102 14.23 -6.85 4.66
N ASN A 103 14.32 -6.79 3.34
CA ASN A 103 14.79 -7.87 2.48
C ASN A 103 15.74 -7.27 1.43
N PRO A 104 17.06 -7.54 1.48
CA PRO A 104 18.05 -6.96 0.57
C PRO A 104 17.76 -7.16 -0.92
N GLU A 105 17.00 -8.20 -1.27
CA GLU A 105 16.63 -8.54 -2.65
C GLU A 105 15.29 -7.92 -3.07
N ALA A 106 14.52 -7.35 -2.14
CA ALA A 106 13.22 -6.75 -2.43
C ALA A 106 13.36 -5.33 -2.98
N HIS A 107 12.57 -5.06 -4.02
CA HIS A 107 12.43 -3.75 -4.65
C HIS A 107 10.95 -3.44 -4.82
N GLY A 108 10.17 -3.63 -3.76
CA GLY A 108 8.73 -3.43 -3.75
C GLY A 108 8.36 -2.00 -4.11
N GLN A 109 7.49 -1.85 -5.11
CA GLN A 109 6.90 -0.58 -5.46
C GLN A 109 5.41 -0.80 -5.67
N LEU A 110 4.59 -0.09 -4.91
CA LEU A 110 3.14 -0.20 -5.01
C LEU A 110 2.57 1.07 -5.62
N THR A 111 1.85 0.93 -6.72
CA THR A 111 1.01 2.00 -7.27
C THR A 111 -0.46 1.64 -7.12
N LEU A 112 -1.23 2.47 -6.42
CA LEU A 112 -2.69 2.33 -6.30
C LEU A 112 -3.38 3.46 -7.06
N THR A 113 -4.29 3.12 -7.96
CA THR A 113 -5.13 4.08 -8.68
C THR A 113 -6.58 3.73 -8.45
N THR A 114 -7.34 4.62 -7.82
CA THR A 114 -8.79 4.45 -7.58
C THR A 114 -9.16 3.15 -6.84
N VAL A 115 -8.29 2.74 -5.91
CA VAL A 115 -8.47 1.57 -5.02
C VAL A 115 -8.69 2.04 -3.58
N GLY A 116 -9.66 1.43 -2.92
CA GLY A 116 -9.90 1.54 -1.49
C GLY A 116 -9.13 0.47 -0.71
N ILE A 117 -8.55 0.85 0.43
CA ILE A 117 -7.85 -0.03 1.37
C ILE A 117 -8.47 0.16 2.74
N SER A 118 -9.10 -0.88 3.29
CA SER A 118 -9.92 -0.71 4.47
C SER A 118 -9.88 -1.83 5.50
N ARG A 119 -10.20 -1.47 6.75
CA ARG A 119 -10.41 -2.39 7.89
C ARG A 119 -9.21 -3.28 8.24
N GLY A 120 -8.03 -3.00 7.69
CA GLY A 120 -6.81 -3.67 8.08
C GLY A 120 -6.50 -3.40 9.54
N ASP A 121 -5.96 -4.41 10.23
CA ASP A 121 -5.70 -4.37 11.67
C ASP A 121 -4.35 -5.02 11.95
N ALA A 122 -3.34 -4.19 12.20
CA ALA A 122 -2.01 -4.65 12.54
C ALA A 122 -1.83 -4.98 14.03
N GLY A 123 -2.85 -4.78 14.88
CA GLY A 123 -2.72 -4.88 16.33
C GLY A 123 -1.60 -3.97 16.85
N ILE A 124 -0.57 -4.55 17.47
CA ILE A 124 0.61 -3.82 17.96
C ILE A 124 1.65 -3.50 16.88
N GLY A 125 1.40 -3.91 15.63
CA GLY A 125 2.27 -3.66 14.49
C GLY A 125 2.07 -2.29 13.84
N VAL A 126 2.53 -2.14 12.60
CA VAL A 126 2.57 -0.84 11.90
C VAL A 126 1.81 -0.84 10.58
N GLY A 127 1.10 0.24 10.23
CA GLY A 127 0.44 0.33 8.92
C GLY A 127 -0.75 -0.62 8.82
N GLY A 128 -1.88 -0.25 9.41
CA GLY A 128 -3.07 -1.12 9.42
C GLY A 128 -3.59 -1.38 8.01
N GLY A 129 -3.65 -0.35 7.17
CA GLY A 129 -3.93 -0.50 5.75
C GLY A 129 -2.67 -0.91 4.99
N ILE A 130 -1.67 -0.04 5.00
CA ILE A 130 -0.43 -0.20 4.22
C ILE A 130 0.78 -0.03 5.14
N ALA A 131 1.67 -1.02 5.15
CA ALA A 131 3.01 -0.91 5.73
C ALA A 131 4.05 -0.85 4.61
N ASN A 132 4.72 0.30 4.47
CA ASN A 132 5.84 0.46 3.55
C ASN A 132 7.16 0.31 4.31
N LEU A 133 7.72 -0.90 4.27
CA LEU A 133 8.90 -1.30 5.03
C LEU A 133 10.13 -1.40 4.12
N GLY A 134 10.48 -0.29 3.47
CA GLY A 134 11.66 -0.18 2.61
C GLY A 134 11.38 -0.04 1.13
N GLY A 135 10.14 -0.20 0.69
CA GLY A 135 9.73 -0.05 -0.70
C GLY A 135 9.37 1.38 -1.08
N THR A 136 8.48 1.55 -2.05
CA THR A 136 7.84 2.84 -2.36
C THR A 136 6.34 2.66 -2.54
N VAL A 137 5.57 3.66 -2.12
CA VAL A 137 4.11 3.68 -2.29
C VAL A 137 3.68 4.96 -2.98
N THR A 138 2.92 4.82 -4.06
CA THR A 138 2.18 5.91 -4.70
C THR A 138 0.70 5.57 -4.72
N ALA A 139 -0.15 6.45 -4.20
CA ALA A 139 -1.60 6.30 -4.29
C ALA A 139 -2.24 7.53 -4.94
N THR A 140 -3.06 7.31 -5.96
CA THR A 140 -3.75 8.36 -6.72
C THR A 140 -5.24 8.12 -6.68
N SER A 141 -6.01 9.11 -6.22
CA SER A 141 -7.48 9.00 -6.10
C SER A 141 -7.93 7.76 -5.32
N ALA A 142 -7.10 7.32 -4.35
CA ALA A 142 -7.37 6.16 -3.53
C ALA A 142 -8.18 6.53 -2.28
N SER A 143 -8.66 5.53 -1.54
CA SER A 143 -9.23 5.74 -0.21
C SER A 143 -8.59 4.80 0.80
N ILE A 144 -8.06 5.32 1.89
CA ILE A 144 -7.39 4.54 2.93
C ILE A 144 -8.14 4.80 4.22
N HIS A 145 -8.92 3.83 4.68
CA HIS A 145 -9.89 4.11 5.73
C HIS A 145 -10.26 2.97 6.68
N ASN A 146 -10.70 3.34 7.89
CA ASN A 146 -11.11 2.40 8.94
C ASN A 146 -10.01 1.38 9.30
N ASN A 147 -8.74 1.72 9.11
CA ASN A 147 -7.63 0.82 9.42
C ASN A 147 -7.09 1.09 10.83
N SER A 148 -6.48 0.08 11.45
CA SER A 148 -5.97 0.14 12.81
C SER A 148 -4.55 -0.44 12.95
N ALA A 149 -3.69 0.21 13.74
CA ALA A 149 -2.33 -0.26 14.06
C ALA A 149 -1.82 0.35 15.38
N ALA A 150 -0.58 0.05 15.80
CA ALA A 150 0.10 0.83 16.84
C ALA A 150 0.63 2.15 16.29
N TYR A 151 1.26 2.10 15.11
CA TYR A 151 1.76 3.27 14.39
C TYR A 151 1.22 3.28 12.97
N GLY A 152 0.74 4.43 12.50
CA GLY A 152 0.25 4.54 11.12
C GLY A 152 -1.03 3.72 10.96
N GLY A 153 -2.13 4.15 11.58
CA GLY A 153 -3.40 3.41 11.52
C GLY A 153 -3.79 3.11 10.09
N GLY A 154 -3.73 4.13 9.22
CA GLY A 154 -3.87 3.99 7.77
C GLY A 154 -2.58 3.48 7.12
N ILE A 155 -1.53 4.30 7.18
CA ILE A 155 -0.26 4.06 6.50
C ILE A 155 0.90 4.23 7.46
N TYR A 156 1.83 3.29 7.43
CA TYR A 156 3.16 3.45 7.98
C TYR A 156 4.19 3.48 6.85
N SER A 157 5.17 4.38 6.91
CA SER A 157 6.24 4.45 5.91
C SER A 157 7.62 4.65 6.54
N ASP A 158 8.56 3.76 6.21
CA ASP A 158 10.00 3.91 6.47
C ASP A 158 10.73 4.67 5.34
N THR A 159 10.07 4.85 4.19
CA THR A 159 10.70 5.40 2.98
C THR A 159 9.74 6.35 2.25
N ALA A 160 9.80 6.42 0.93
CA ALA A 160 9.02 7.34 0.12
C ALA A 160 7.54 6.94 0.04
N LEU A 161 6.67 7.91 0.36
CA LEU A 161 5.23 7.84 0.20
C LEU A 161 4.74 9.05 -0.59
N THR A 162 3.98 8.82 -1.64
CA THR A 162 3.32 9.87 -2.43
C THR A 162 1.82 9.61 -2.46
N LEU A 163 1.04 10.58 -1.99
CA LEU A 163 -0.41 10.60 -2.13
C LEU A 163 -0.84 11.76 -3.02
N VAL A 164 -1.79 11.48 -3.91
CA VAL A 164 -2.40 12.48 -4.79
C VAL A 164 -3.90 12.28 -4.81
N ALA A 165 -4.67 13.32 -4.46
CA ALA A 165 -6.13 13.29 -4.44
C ALA A 165 -6.71 12.10 -3.64
N THR A 166 -6.00 11.64 -2.61
CA THR A 166 -6.32 10.45 -1.83
C THR A 166 -7.02 10.84 -0.53
N GLY A 167 -8.08 10.11 -0.18
CA GLY A 167 -8.76 10.28 1.10
C GLY A 167 -8.21 9.32 2.16
N VAL A 168 -7.61 9.85 3.23
CA VAL A 168 -7.13 9.08 4.39
C VAL A 168 -8.04 9.36 5.57
N LYS A 169 -8.96 8.46 5.89
CA LYS A 169 -10.05 8.75 6.84
C LYS A 169 -10.33 7.67 7.88
N ASP A 170 -10.77 8.07 9.06
CA ASP A 170 -11.27 7.16 10.11
C ASP A 170 -10.28 6.06 10.52
N ASN A 171 -8.97 6.32 10.37
CA ASN A 171 -7.94 5.36 10.74
C ASN A 171 -7.48 5.60 12.18
N THR A 172 -7.18 4.51 12.89
CA THR A 172 -6.83 4.55 14.32
C THR A 172 -5.43 3.98 14.57
N ALA A 173 -4.62 4.68 15.35
CA ALA A 173 -3.36 4.19 15.86
C ALA A 173 -3.39 4.17 17.40
N GLY A 174 -2.83 3.11 17.99
CA GLY A 174 -2.72 2.99 19.45
C GLY A 174 -1.65 3.89 20.07
N VAL A 175 -0.65 4.30 19.27
CA VAL A 175 0.48 5.12 19.71
C VAL A 175 0.53 6.44 18.95
N ASP A 176 0.74 6.41 17.63
CA ASP A 176 0.92 7.64 16.85
C ASP A 176 0.56 7.49 15.36
N GLY A 177 0.20 8.61 14.74
CA GLY A 177 -0.15 8.70 13.33
C GLY A 177 -1.39 7.89 12.98
N GLY A 178 -2.58 8.33 13.43
CA GLY A 178 -3.84 7.65 13.08
C GLY A 178 -4.00 7.49 11.57
N GLY A 179 -3.72 8.54 10.79
CA GLY A 179 -3.74 8.50 9.33
C GLY A 179 -2.44 7.94 8.75
N ILE A 180 -1.35 8.71 8.90
CA ILE A 180 -0.01 8.36 8.42
C ILE A 180 0.98 8.50 9.56
N TYR A 181 1.85 7.50 9.72
CA TYR A 181 3.07 7.61 10.50
C TYR A 181 4.28 7.51 9.57
N LYS A 182 5.12 8.55 9.58
CA LYS A 182 6.37 8.60 8.83
C LYS A 182 7.53 8.37 9.78
N ASN A 183 8.15 7.19 9.70
CA ASN A 183 9.34 6.88 10.47
C ASN A 183 10.60 7.46 9.80
N ALA A 184 10.71 7.32 8.49
CA ALA A 184 11.83 7.85 7.71
C ALA A 184 11.39 8.16 6.26
N GLY A 185 12.32 8.67 5.44
CA GLY A 185 12.06 9.04 4.06
C GLY A 185 11.26 10.34 3.89
N SER A 186 10.69 10.50 2.70
CA SER A 186 9.90 11.67 2.29
C SER A 186 8.44 11.31 2.13
N VAL A 187 7.56 12.25 2.49
CA VAL A 187 6.12 12.15 2.27
C VAL A 187 5.70 13.34 1.40
N VAL A 188 5.07 13.05 0.27
CA VAL A 188 4.52 14.04 -0.66
C VAL A 188 3.01 13.89 -0.67
N LEU A 189 2.29 14.97 -0.39
CA LEU A 189 0.84 15.02 -0.33
C LEU A 189 0.35 16.12 -1.27
N LEU A 190 -0.62 15.82 -2.13
CA LEU A 190 -1.14 16.73 -3.13
C LEU A 190 -2.66 16.58 -3.26
N ALA A 191 -3.39 17.60 -2.78
CA ALA A 191 -4.86 17.63 -2.80
C ALA A 191 -5.51 16.43 -2.08
N ASP A 192 -4.85 15.92 -1.05
CA ASP A 192 -5.35 14.82 -0.22
C ASP A 192 -6.29 15.32 0.89
N MET A 193 -7.18 14.45 1.37
CA MET A 193 -8.13 14.75 2.43
C MET A 193 -7.87 13.84 3.64
N PHE A 194 -7.67 14.45 4.81
CA PHE A 194 -7.46 13.74 6.08
C PHE A 194 -8.61 14.05 7.05
N SER A 195 -9.33 13.03 7.52
CA SER A 195 -10.49 13.25 8.43
C SER A 195 -10.71 12.07 9.37
N GLY A 196 -11.18 12.31 10.59
CA GLY A 196 -11.56 11.22 11.52
C GLY A 196 -10.42 10.31 12.03
N ASN A 197 -9.16 10.63 11.73
CA ASN A 197 -8.02 9.81 12.13
C ASN A 197 -7.64 10.04 13.61
N THR A 198 -7.30 8.99 14.36
CA THR A 198 -7.01 9.04 15.82
C THR A 198 -5.74 8.26 16.17
N PRO A 199 -4.78 8.80 16.96
CA PRO A 199 -4.60 10.20 17.25
C PRO A 199 -4.47 10.97 15.93
N ASN A 200 -5.13 12.13 15.89
CA ASN A 200 -4.85 13.12 14.87
C ASN A 200 -3.48 13.71 15.22
N THR A 201 -2.47 13.53 14.39
CA THR A 201 -1.17 14.18 14.57
C THR A 201 -1.22 15.68 14.20
N CYS A 202 -2.25 16.39 14.68
CA CYS A 202 -2.23 17.85 14.85
C CYS A 202 -1.25 18.26 15.99
N GLY A 203 -0.38 17.36 16.48
CA GLY A 203 0.56 17.58 17.57
C GLY A 203 2.03 17.44 17.14
N ALA A 204 2.72 18.59 17.09
CA ALA A 204 4.16 18.80 17.32
C ALA A 204 5.23 18.28 16.32
N ASN A 205 4.95 18.08 15.03
CA ASN A 205 6.04 18.07 14.03
C ASN A 205 5.61 18.64 12.66
N PRO A 206 6.31 19.66 12.10
CA PRO A 206 5.99 20.21 10.78
C PRO A 206 6.24 19.22 9.63
N PRO A 207 5.50 19.31 8.51
CA PRO A 207 4.38 20.23 8.26
C PRO A 207 3.04 19.67 8.79
N ALA A 208 2.32 20.50 9.53
CA ALA A 208 0.92 20.27 9.85
C ALA A 208 0.11 20.24 8.54
N LEU A 209 -0.78 19.26 8.39
CA LEU A 209 -1.64 19.13 7.23
C LEU A 209 -2.76 20.18 7.31
N PRO A 210 -3.10 20.85 6.20
CA PRO A 210 -4.28 21.71 6.15
C PRO A 210 -5.51 20.82 6.37
N ASP A 211 -6.37 21.20 7.30
CA ASP A 211 -7.59 20.50 7.75
C ASP A 211 -7.47 19.73 9.08
N CYS A 212 -6.52 20.13 9.92
CA CYS A 212 -6.94 20.62 11.24
C CYS A 212 -7.34 22.11 11.05
#